data_AF-A0A929PWI7-F1
#
_entry.id   AF-A0A929PWI7-F1
#
_cell.length_a   1.000
_cell.length_b   1.000
_cell.length_c   1.000
_cell.angle_alpha   90.00
_cell.angle_beta   90.00
_cell.angle_gamma   90.00
#
_symmetry.space_group_name_H-M   'P 1'
#
loop_
_entity.id
_entity.type
_entity.pdbx_description
1 polymer ?
#
loop_
_entity_poly.entity_id
_entity_poly.type
_entity_poly.pdbx_seq_one_letter_code
_entity_poly.pdbx_strand_id
1 'polypeptide(L)' 'MASISIPIDQIKTISKTGSILSSPALSVTERIEVTYGKFDSVIISPADRAPFIADLLKINPVINLGEGL' A
#
# COMPACT_ATOMS: atom_id res chain seq x y z
N MET A 1 16.71 -9.47 11.77
CA MET A 1 15.45 -8.79 11.41
C MET A 1 15.83 -7.64 10.49
N ALA A 2 15.50 -7.72 9.20
CA ALA A 2 15.83 -6.67 8.26
C ALA A 2 14.70 -5.63 8.26
N SER A 3 15.01 -4.38 8.59
CA SER A 3 14.09 -3.25 8.45
C SER A 3 14.31 -2.61 7.08
N ILE A 4 13.25 -2.58 6.26
CA ILE A 4 13.23 -1.82 5.00
C ILE A 4 12.80 -0.38 5.32
N SER A 5 13.59 0.59 4.87
CA SER A 5 13.24 2.02 4.94
C SER A 5 12.96 2.53 3.53
N ILE A 6 11.77 3.09 3.34
CA ILE A 6 11.31 3.61 2.04
C ILE A 6 11.02 5.10 2.21
N PRO A 7 11.66 5.98 1.43
CA PRO A 7 11.32 7.40 1.40
C PRO A 7 9.89 7.62 0.87
N ILE A 8 9.07 8.38 1.59
CA ILE A 8 7.64 8.59 1.26
C ILE A 8 7.48 9.38 -0.06
N ASP A 9 8.43 10.26 -0.37
CA ASP A 9 8.51 11.01 -1.63
C ASP A 9 8.70 10.11 -2.86
N GLN A 10 9.24 8.90 -2.69
CA GLN A 10 9.41 7.94 -3.77
C GLN A 10 8.19 7.05 -4.00
N ILE A 11 7.20 7.10 -3.11
CA ILE A 11 5.94 6.34 -3.27
C ILE A 11 5.16 6.96 -4.42
N LYS A 12 4.79 6.11 -5.38
CA LYS A 12 4.08 6.53 -6.61
C LYS A 12 2.62 6.14 -6.60
N THR A 13 2.35 4.90 -6.22
CA THR A 13 1.00 4.34 -6.23
C THR A 13 0.82 3.42 -5.04
N ILE A 14 -0.33 3.55 -4.40
CA ILE A 14 -0.83 2.59 -3.42
C ILE A 14 -2.03 1.90 -4.07
N SER A 15 -2.15 0.58 -3.95
CA SER A 15 -3.30 -0.17 -4.46
C SER A 15 -3.67 -1.29 -3.49
N LYS A 16 -4.92 -1.76 -3.54
CA LYS A 16 -5.32 -2.94 -2.79
C LYS A 16 -4.69 -4.18 -3.40
N THR A 17 -4.14 -5.08 -2.60
CA THR A 17 -3.70 -6.37 -3.15
C THR A 17 -4.92 -7.24 -3.42
N GLY A 18 -5.24 -7.46 -4.68
CA GLY A 18 -6.38 -8.27 -5.10
C GLY A 18 -5.95 -9.61 -5.69
N SER A 19 -6.10 -10.70 -4.93
CA SER A 19 -6.37 -11.99 -5.57
C SER A 19 -7.83 -12.01 -5.97
N ILE A 20 -8.14 -11.65 -7.22
CA ILE A 20 -9.48 -11.83 -7.80
C ILE A 20 -9.85 -13.33 -7.87
N LEU A 21 -8.88 -14.24 -7.73
CA LEU A 21 -9.04 -15.67 -8.06
C LEU A 21 -8.89 -16.68 -6.92
N SER A 22 -8.55 -16.32 -5.68
CA SER A 22 -8.45 -17.35 -4.63
C SER A 22 -8.82 -16.89 -3.22
N SER A 23 -9.95 -17.43 -2.77
CA SER A 23 -10.35 -17.68 -1.37
C SER A 23 -10.97 -16.51 -0.59
N PRO A 24 -12.16 -16.72 0.00
CA PRO A 24 -12.73 -15.80 0.96
C PRO A 24 -11.98 -15.95 2.28
N ALA A 25 -11.30 -14.90 2.73
CA ALA A 25 -10.82 -14.81 4.09
C ALA A 25 -11.20 -13.44 4.64
N LEU A 26 -12.39 -13.36 5.25
CA LEU A 26 -13.02 -12.17 5.83
C LEU A 26 -12.21 -11.51 6.98
N SER A 27 -10.93 -11.84 7.16
CA SER A 27 -10.04 -11.22 8.16
C SER A 27 -8.56 -11.14 7.74
N VAL A 28 -8.22 -11.30 6.45
CA VAL A 28 -6.81 -11.26 5.96
C VAL A 28 -6.64 -10.34 4.72
N THR A 29 -7.60 -9.46 4.46
CA THR A 29 -7.85 -8.80 3.16
C THR A 29 -7.32 -7.38 2.99
N GLU A 30 -6.77 -6.77 4.03
CA GLU A 30 -6.40 -5.34 4.03
C GLU A 30 -4.93 -5.07 3.65
N ARG A 31 -4.30 -6.04 2.98
CA ARG A 31 -2.97 -5.84 2.40
C ARG A 31 -3.07 -4.81 1.28
N ILE A 32 -2.10 -3.90 1.27
CA ILE A 32 -1.91 -2.92 0.21
C ILE A 32 -0.54 -3.12 -0.42
N GLU A 33 -0.47 -2.94 -1.73
CA GLU A 33 0.78 -2.84 -2.45
C GLU A 33 1.16 -1.37 -2.54
N VAL A 34 2.39 -1.07 -2.14
CA VAL A 34 3.00 0.25 -2.23
C VAL A 34 4.12 0.16 -3.24
N THR A 35 3.96 0.86 -4.36
CA THR A 35 4.99 0.96 -5.39
C THR A 35 5.85 2.19 -5.14
N TYR A 36 7.16 2.03 -5.22
CA TYR A 36 8.13 3.09 -5.02
C TYR A 36 9.29 2.99 -6.03
N GLY A 37 9.96 4.11 -6.28
CA GLY A 37 11.07 4.12 -7.24
C GLY A 37 10.62 3.77 -8.67
N LYS A 38 11.43 3.02 -9.41
CA LYS A 38 11.14 2.69 -10.82
C LYS A 38 10.54 1.29 -11.01
N PHE A 39 10.95 0.32 -10.20
CA PHE A 39 10.57 -1.09 -10.36
C PHE A 39 10.29 -1.79 -9.03
N ASP A 40 10.26 -1.05 -7.92
CA ASP A 40 10.16 -1.63 -6.59
C ASP A 40 8.71 -1.55 -6.07
N SER A 41 8.26 -2.64 -5.45
CA SER A 41 7.01 -2.66 -4.71
C SER A 41 7.16 -3.43 -3.40
N VAL A 42 6.36 -3.05 -2.41
CA VAL A 42 6.26 -3.75 -1.15
C VAL A 42 4.79 -4.00 -0.83
N ILE A 43 4.49 -5.20 -0.34
CA ILE A 43 3.18 -5.53 0.19
C ILE A 43 3.25 -5.40 1.71
N ILE A 44 2.40 -4.53 2.25
CA ILE A 44 2.27 -4.33 3.70
C ILE A 44 0.82 -4.60 4.12
N SER A 45 0.66 -5.03 5.37
CA SER A 45 -0.66 -5.20 5.99
C SER A 45 -0.79 -4.17 7.11
N PRO A 46 -1.15 -2.91 6.80
CA PRO A 46 -1.39 -1.92 7.84
C PRO A 46 -2.52 -2.38 8.76
N ALA A 47 -2.45 -2.03 10.04
CA ALA A 47 -3.52 -2.33 10.98
C ALA A 47 -4.83 -1.62 10.57
N ASP A 48 -4.71 -0.35 10.16
CA ASP A 48 -5.82 0.46 9.65
C ASP A 48 -5.42 1.09 8.30
N ARG A 49 -6.05 0.63 7.21
CA ARG A 49 -5.73 1.08 5.85
C ARG A 49 -6.02 2.56 5.62
N ALA A 50 -7.22 3.01 5.97
CA ALA A 50 -7.68 4.38 5.70
C ALA A 50 -6.81 5.48 6.37
N PRO A 51 -6.55 5.45 7.69
CA PRO A 51 -5.70 6.46 8.31
C PRO A 51 -4.25 6.39 7.82
N PHE A 52 -3.73 5.19 7.55
CA PHE A 52 -2.38 5.02 6.99
C PHE A 52 -2.22 5.72 5.64
N ILE A 53 -3.17 5.51 4.72
CA ILE A 53 -3.15 6.18 3.41
C ILE A 53 -3.32 7.69 3.57
N ALA A 54 -4.23 8.14 4.45
CA ALA A 54 -4.43 9.56 4.70
C ALA A 54 -3.15 10.24 5.21
N ASP A 55 -2.39 9.59 6.08
CA ASP A 55 -1.13 10.12 6.59
C ASP A 55 -0.03 10.16 5.52
N LEU A 56 0.03 9.15 4.65
CA LEU A 56 0.94 9.18 3.49
C LEU A 56 0.60 10.32 2.53
N LEU A 57 -0.69 10.53 2.23
CA LEU A 57 -1.14 11.61 1.33
C LEU A 57 -0.91 13.01 1.91
N LYS A 58 -0.93 13.18 3.24
CA LYS A 58 -0.57 14.44 3.89
C LYS A 58 0.89 14.81 3.64
N ILE A 59 1.78 13.82 3.56
CA ILE A 59 3.22 14.00 3.36
C ILE A 59 3.55 14.12 1.87
N ASN A 60 2.96 13.23 1.06
CA ASN A 60 3.15 13.18 -0.38
C ASN A 60 1.78 13.15 -1.09
N PRO A 61 1.21 14.32 -1.42
CA PRO A 61 -0.11 14.40 -2.05
C PRO A 61 -0.14 13.97 -3.52
N VAL A 62 1.02 13.68 -4.13
CA VAL A 62 1.09 13.21 -5.53
C VAL A 62 1.00 11.69 -5.66
N ILE A 63 0.86 10.96 -4.54
CA ILE A 63 0.64 9.51 -4.56
C ILE A 63 -0.68 9.20 -5.27
N ASN A 64 -0.62 8.29 -6.22
CA ASN A 64 -1.79 7.81 -6.94
C ASN A 64 -2.49 6.70 -6.13
N LEU A 65 -3.81 6.77 -6.03
CA LEU A 65 -4.62 5.74 -5.42
C LEU A 65 -5.15 4.81 -6.52
N GLY A 66 -4.76 3.54 -6.46
CA GLY A 66 -5.30 2.49 -7.32
C GLY A 66 -6.71 2.09 -6.92
N GLU A 67 -7.34 1.26 -7.75
CA GLU A 67 -8.71 0.81 -7.53
C GLU A 67 -8.86 0.00 -6.22
N GLY A 68 -9.98 0.21 -5.52
CA GLY A 68 -10.36 -0.57 -4.34
C GLY A 68 -9.75 -0.14 -2.99
N LEU A 69 -9.18 1.07 -2.90
CA LEU A 69 -8.67 1.68 -1.67
C LEU A 69 -9.72 2.40 -0.82
#